data_AF-A0A0F8VM85-F1
#
_entry.id   AF-A0A0F8VM85-F1
#
_cell.length_a   1.000
_cell.length_b   1.000
_cell.length_c   1.000
_cell.angle_alpha   90.00
_cell.angle_beta   90.00
_cell.angle_gamma   90.00
#
_symmetry.space_group_name_H-M   'P 1'
#
loop_
_entity.id
_entity.type
_entity.pdbx_description
1 polymer ?
#
loop_
_entity_poly.entity_id
_entity_poly.type
_entity_poly.pdbx_seq_one_letter_code
_entity_poly.pdbx_strand_id
1 'polypeptide(L)'
;MADILTQLQTCLDQLATQFYATLGYLTTYHDNSPATPPPNIPDAAPPLARIQKNSTNPPIPAGAATVVASQQASPPPAPGAVPSVGVPGTATGGGADEGIVDPSLPPRPDSPRTFASRQRELARDLVIKEQQIEYLISVLPGIGSSEAQQEKRIRELEGELRLVEEERETKIKDLRRLRRRLEDVLGAVEVGIYGRR
;
A
#
# COMPACT_ATOMS: atom_id res chain seq x y z
N MET A 1 -9.24 15.30 -15.97
CA MET A 1 -8.65 14.28 -15.09
C MET A 1 -7.84 14.97 -13.99
N ALA A 2 -8.49 15.80 -13.17
CA ALA A 2 -7.82 16.65 -12.16
C ALA A 2 -7.60 15.95 -10.81
N ASP A 3 -8.13 14.73 -10.67
CA ASP A 3 -8.28 14.00 -9.41
C ASP A 3 -6.94 13.60 -8.76
N ILE A 4 -5.84 13.54 -9.53
CA ILE A 4 -4.52 13.12 -9.04
C ILE A 4 -3.97 14.11 -8.00
N LEU A 5 -4.27 15.42 -8.12
CA LEU A 5 -3.90 16.42 -7.10
C LEU A 5 -4.72 16.24 -5.82
N THR A 6 -6.03 16.01 -5.94
CA THR A 6 -6.94 15.68 -4.82
C THR A 6 -6.53 14.36 -4.13
N GLN A 7 -6.09 13.39 -4.91
CA GLN A 7 -5.57 12.11 -4.42
C GLN A 7 -4.25 12.30 -3.66
N LEU A 8 -3.33 13.12 -4.16
CA LEU A 8 -2.08 13.46 -3.47
C LEU A 8 -2.35 14.16 -2.14
N GLN A 9 -3.23 15.17 -2.12
CA GLN A 9 -3.74 15.82 -0.90
C GLN A 9 -4.24 14.77 0.11
N THR A 10 -5.14 13.89 -0.33
CA THR A 10 -5.72 12.81 0.49
C THR A 10 -4.65 11.83 1.00
N CYS A 11 -3.63 11.51 0.20
CA CYS A 11 -2.52 10.65 0.62
C CYS A 11 -1.63 11.32 1.67
N LEU A 12 -1.37 12.62 1.55
CA LEU A 12 -0.61 13.41 2.53
C LEU A 12 -1.37 13.49 3.87
N ASP A 13 -2.67 13.78 3.83
CA ASP A 13 -3.52 13.84 5.02
C ASP A 13 -3.60 12.47 5.74
N GLN A 14 -3.65 11.36 4.96
CA GLN A 14 -3.53 10.00 5.50
C GLN A 14 -2.17 9.76 6.15
N LEU A 15 -1.07 10.15 5.50
CA LEU A 15 0.30 9.94 6.01
C LEU A 15 0.53 10.73 7.30
N ALA A 16 0.07 11.99 7.38
CA ALA A 16 0.10 12.79 8.61
C ALA A 16 -0.70 12.14 9.75
N THR A 17 -1.88 11.60 9.45
CA THR A 17 -2.70 10.83 10.39
C THR A 17 -1.97 9.58 10.88
N GLN A 18 -1.28 8.87 9.98
CA GLN A 18 -0.47 7.70 10.32
C GLN A 18 0.77 8.07 11.15
N PHE A 19 1.47 9.16 10.88
CA PHE A 19 2.55 9.64 11.73
C PHE A 19 2.06 9.89 13.17
N TYR A 20 0.93 10.58 13.36
CA TYR A 20 0.36 10.78 14.68
C TYR A 20 -0.01 9.44 15.36
N ALA A 21 -0.66 8.53 14.64
CA ALA A 21 -1.04 7.22 15.16
C ALA A 21 0.18 6.34 15.53
N THR A 22 1.25 6.36 14.72
CA THR A 22 2.48 5.58 15.00
C THR A 22 3.23 6.14 16.21
N LEU A 23 3.40 7.46 16.31
CA LEU A 23 4.01 8.10 17.49
C LEU A 23 3.17 7.88 18.75
N GLY A 24 1.84 7.98 18.64
CA GLY A 24 0.91 7.66 19.72
C GLY A 24 1.03 6.22 20.20
N TYR A 25 1.03 5.24 19.30
CA TYR A 25 1.21 3.82 19.62
C TYR A 25 2.58 3.54 20.26
N LEU A 26 3.67 4.06 19.69
CA LEU A 26 5.01 3.91 20.26
C LEU A 26 5.11 4.54 21.66
N THR A 27 4.46 5.68 21.89
CA THR A 27 4.48 6.35 23.20
C THR A 27 3.62 5.62 24.24
N THR A 28 2.51 4.99 23.85
CA THR A 28 1.55 4.37 24.78
C THR A 28 1.75 2.88 25.05
N TYR A 29 2.34 2.12 24.11
CA TYR A 29 2.48 0.65 24.22
C TYR A 29 3.92 0.15 24.42
N HIS A 30 4.90 1.05 24.61
CA HIS A 30 6.30 0.65 24.84
C HIS A 30 6.49 -0.05 26.19
N ASP A 31 7.36 -1.05 26.20
CA ASP A 31 7.75 -1.76 27.42
C ASP A 31 8.62 -0.85 28.30
N ASN A 32 8.29 -0.76 29.58
CA ASN A 32 8.93 0.14 30.54
C ASN A 32 10.17 -0.56 31.13
N SER A 33 11.21 -0.70 30.31
CA SER A 33 12.48 -1.33 30.69
C SER A 33 13.05 -0.69 31.96
N PRO A 34 13.33 -1.45 33.03
CA PRO A 34 13.81 -0.90 34.29
C PRO A 34 15.19 -0.26 34.13
N ALA A 35 15.33 1.00 34.56
CA ALA A 35 16.58 1.76 34.48
C ALA A 35 17.74 1.15 35.28
N THR A 36 17.46 0.22 36.21
CA THR A 36 18.44 -0.58 36.94
C THR A 36 18.36 -2.04 36.48
N PRO A 37 19.43 -2.64 35.93
CA PRO A 37 19.42 -4.06 35.57
C PRO A 37 19.29 -4.93 36.84
N PRO A 38 18.56 -6.08 36.78
CA PRO A 38 18.48 -7.00 37.91
C PRO A 38 19.87 -7.58 38.22
N PRO A 39 20.28 -7.68 39.50
CA PRO A 39 21.67 -7.91 39.90
C PRO A 39 22.21 -9.34 39.66
N ASN A 40 21.50 -10.15 38.86
CA ASN A 40 21.81 -11.56 38.65
C ASN A 40 21.71 -11.99 37.17
N ILE A 41 21.77 -11.05 36.22
CA ILE A 41 21.88 -11.31 34.79
C ILE A 41 23.03 -10.44 34.23
N PRO A 42 24.20 -11.02 33.92
CA PRO A 42 25.24 -10.30 33.19
C PRO A 42 24.78 -10.03 31.75
N ASP A 43 25.07 -8.82 31.27
CA ASP A 43 24.73 -8.30 29.93
C ASP A 43 23.23 -8.17 29.61
N ALA A 44 22.57 -7.26 30.34
CA ALA A 44 21.21 -6.79 30.03
C ALA A 44 21.16 -5.69 28.95
N ALA A 45 22.28 -5.37 28.29
CA ALA A 45 22.28 -4.52 27.12
C ALA A 45 21.94 -5.39 25.89
N PRO A 46 20.87 -5.12 25.11
CA PRO A 46 20.69 -5.82 23.85
C PRO A 46 21.88 -5.47 22.96
N PRO A 47 22.71 -6.46 22.54
CA PRO A 47 23.93 -6.15 21.79
C PRO A 47 23.52 -5.45 20.50
N LEU A 48 24.05 -4.25 20.28
CA LEU A 48 23.84 -3.47 19.07
C LEU A 48 24.36 -4.27 17.88
N ALA A 49 23.48 -5.09 17.30
CA ALA A 49 23.78 -5.96 16.19
C ALA A 49 24.27 -5.09 15.04
N ARG A 50 25.60 -5.10 14.83
CA ARG A 50 26.25 -4.25 13.82
C ARG A 50 25.53 -4.48 12.51
N ILE A 51 24.85 -3.44 12.03
CA ILE A 51 24.17 -3.45 10.73
C ILE A 51 25.21 -3.91 9.72
N GLN A 52 25.02 -5.10 9.16
CA GLN A 52 25.92 -5.63 8.16
C GLN A 52 25.88 -4.65 6.98
N LYS A 53 27.00 -3.96 6.75
CA LYS A 53 27.12 -3.04 5.61
C LYS A 53 26.75 -3.84 4.36
N ASN A 54 25.80 -3.32 3.59
CA ASN A 54 25.15 -4.04 2.50
C ASN A 54 26.20 -4.76 1.63
N SER A 55 26.18 -6.08 1.66
CA SER A 55 27.21 -6.89 1.02
C SER A 55 26.95 -6.93 -0.48
N THR A 56 27.69 -6.12 -1.23
CA THR A 56 27.69 -6.15 -2.69
C THR A 56 28.28 -7.48 -3.17
N ASN A 57 27.42 -8.49 -3.25
CA ASN A 57 27.63 -9.73 -3.97
C ASN A 57 26.35 -10.04 -4.77
N PRO A 58 26.46 -10.39 -6.06
CA PRO A 58 25.30 -10.72 -6.88
C PRO A 58 24.61 -12.01 -6.39
N PRO A 59 23.30 -12.18 -6.64
CA PRO A 59 22.55 -13.34 -6.17
C PRO A 59 23.01 -14.63 -6.86
N ILE A 60 23.52 -15.57 -6.08
CA ILE A 60 23.86 -16.94 -6.51
C ILE A 60 22.61 -17.82 -6.29
N PRO A 61 22.19 -18.65 -7.27
CA PRO A 61 20.97 -19.46 -7.14
C PRO A 61 21.03 -20.48 -6.00
N ALA A 62 19.86 -20.81 -5.45
CA ALA A 62 19.66 -21.44 -4.13
C ALA A 62 20.15 -22.90 -3.96
N GLY A 63 20.92 -23.46 -4.89
CA GLY A 63 21.37 -24.86 -4.85
C GLY A 63 22.58 -25.16 -3.96
N ALA A 64 23.33 -24.15 -3.51
CA ALA A 64 24.66 -24.34 -2.88
C ALA A 64 24.68 -24.32 -1.33
N ALA A 65 23.58 -23.94 -0.67
CA ALA A 65 23.57 -23.76 0.79
C ALA A 65 23.66 -25.07 1.60
N THR A 66 23.35 -26.21 0.97
CA THR A 66 23.08 -27.49 1.64
C THR A 66 24.32 -28.20 2.19
N VAL A 67 25.53 -27.82 1.77
CA VAL A 67 26.78 -28.58 2.05
C VAL A 67 27.53 -28.16 3.32
N VAL A 68 27.08 -27.13 4.04
CA VAL A 68 27.79 -26.58 5.23
C VAL A 68 27.12 -26.98 6.56
N ALA A 69 25.92 -27.57 6.53
CA ALA A 69 25.10 -27.82 7.72
C ALA A 69 25.20 -29.25 8.32
N SER A 70 26.11 -30.09 7.81
CA SER A 70 26.09 -31.55 8.02
C SER A 70 27.01 -32.10 9.13
N GLN A 71 27.54 -31.26 10.03
CA GLN A 71 28.47 -31.68 11.10
C GLN A 71 28.05 -31.28 12.53
N GLN A 72 26.91 -31.77 13.01
CA GLN A 72 26.74 -32.15 14.44
C GLN A 72 25.47 -33.00 14.68
N ALA A 73 25.63 -34.17 15.32
CA ALA A 73 24.57 -35.10 15.73
C ALA A 73 25.03 -35.99 16.91
N SER A 74 24.09 -36.66 17.62
CA SER A 74 24.26 -37.31 18.94
C SER A 74 23.62 -38.73 18.99
N PRO A 75 23.50 -39.47 20.14
CA PRO A 75 24.34 -39.57 21.36
C PRO A 75 25.04 -40.97 21.48
N PRO A 76 24.55 -42.12 22.06
CA PRO A 76 23.42 -42.46 22.94
C PRO A 76 23.72 -42.83 24.45
N PRO A 77 23.78 -44.09 25.00
CA PRO A 77 23.01 -44.37 26.24
C PRO A 77 23.64 -45.13 27.45
N ALA A 78 23.26 -44.67 28.67
CA ALA A 78 22.76 -45.43 29.86
C ALA A 78 23.71 -46.37 30.67
N PRO A 79 23.35 -46.85 31.90
CA PRO A 79 22.11 -46.65 32.70
C PRO A 79 22.27 -46.29 34.21
N GLY A 80 21.16 -45.93 34.89
CA GLY A 80 20.87 -46.38 36.28
C GLY A 80 20.59 -45.35 37.39
N ALA A 81 19.30 -45.05 37.67
CA ALA A 81 18.76 -44.61 38.98
C ALA A 81 17.21 -44.73 39.00
N VAL A 82 16.58 -44.74 40.18
CA VAL A 82 15.13 -45.00 40.40
C VAL A 82 14.36 -43.78 40.95
N PRO A 83 13.01 -43.72 40.84
CA PRO A 83 12.26 -42.46 40.84
C PRO A 83 11.74 -41.97 42.20
N SER A 84 11.27 -40.72 42.23
CA SER A 84 10.45 -40.13 43.30
C SER A 84 9.22 -39.42 42.69
N VAL A 85 8.13 -39.31 43.46
CA VAL A 85 6.80 -38.90 42.96
C VAL A 85 6.47 -37.46 43.37
N GLY A 86 5.99 -36.65 42.42
CA GLY A 86 5.52 -35.28 42.63
C GLY A 86 4.28 -34.96 41.78
N VAL A 87 3.25 -34.38 42.41
CA VAL A 87 1.89 -34.15 41.88
C VAL A 87 1.86 -33.11 40.73
N PRO A 88 1.02 -33.26 39.70
CA PRO A 88 1.00 -32.38 38.52
C PRO A 88 0.39 -30.99 38.77
N GLY A 89 0.98 -29.96 38.14
CA GLY A 89 0.47 -28.59 38.08
C GLY A 89 -0.19 -28.28 36.72
N THR A 90 -1.45 -27.86 36.78
CA THR A 90 -2.35 -27.43 35.68
C THR A 90 -1.72 -26.60 34.57
N ALA A 91 -2.15 -26.87 33.32
CA ALA A 91 -1.90 -26.00 32.18
C ALA A 91 -2.91 -24.84 32.09
N THR A 92 -2.45 -23.65 31.66
CA THR A 92 -3.31 -22.62 31.06
C THR A 92 -2.54 -21.77 30.06
N GLY A 93 -2.86 -21.90 28.77
CA GLY A 93 -2.48 -20.90 27.77
C GLY A 93 -3.48 -19.75 27.82
N GLY A 94 -3.12 -18.64 28.48
CA GLY A 94 -4.00 -17.48 28.64
C GLY A 94 -4.07 -16.61 27.39
N GLY A 95 -5.02 -16.91 26.50
CA GLY A 95 -5.47 -15.99 25.46
C GLY A 95 -6.74 -15.25 25.89
N ALA A 96 -6.90 -14.00 25.45
CA ALA A 96 -8.11 -13.18 25.55
C ALA A 96 -8.74 -13.01 26.96
N ASP A 97 -8.11 -12.17 27.78
CA ASP A 97 -8.84 -11.38 28.79
C ASP A 97 -9.35 -10.09 28.11
N GLU A 98 -10.52 -10.16 27.44
CA GLU A 98 -11.25 -8.94 27.01
C GLU A 98 -11.97 -8.31 28.21
N GLY A 99 -11.19 -7.97 29.24
CA GLY A 99 -11.66 -7.24 30.41
C GLY A 99 -12.10 -5.83 30.01
N ILE A 100 -13.23 -5.39 30.57
CA ILE A 100 -13.83 -4.07 30.32
C ILE A 100 -12.78 -2.97 30.57
N VAL A 101 -12.35 -2.30 29.50
CA VAL A 101 -11.36 -1.23 29.59
C VAL A 101 -12.05 0.05 30.07
N ASP A 102 -11.68 0.51 31.26
CA ASP A 102 -12.02 1.86 31.72
C ASP A 102 -11.35 2.88 30.77
N PRO A 103 -12.12 3.73 30.06
CA PRO A 103 -11.58 4.64 29.06
C PRO A 103 -10.74 5.79 29.66
N SER A 104 -10.65 5.90 30.98
CA SER A 104 -9.78 6.85 31.67
C SER A 104 -8.36 6.31 31.98
N LEU A 105 -8.15 4.99 31.89
CA LEU A 105 -6.87 4.36 32.24
C LEU A 105 -5.99 4.16 31.00
N PRO A 106 -4.67 4.45 31.04
CA PRO A 106 -3.78 4.18 29.92
C PRO A 106 -3.74 2.68 29.58
N PRO A 107 -3.59 2.31 28.30
CA PRO A 107 -3.54 0.90 27.89
C PRO A 107 -2.33 0.18 28.49
N ARG A 108 -2.45 -1.13 28.68
CA ARG A 108 -1.33 -1.98 29.12
C ARG A 108 -0.27 -2.04 27.99
N PRO A 109 1.04 -1.97 28.30
CA PRO A 109 2.10 -2.15 27.31
C PRO A 109 1.98 -3.46 26.52
N ASP A 110 2.33 -3.43 25.23
CA ASP A 110 2.39 -4.64 24.40
C ASP A 110 3.65 -5.45 24.76
N SER A 111 3.60 -6.78 24.62
CA SER A 111 4.81 -7.61 24.82
C SER A 111 5.93 -7.15 23.87
N PRO A 112 7.23 -7.21 24.25
CA PRO A 112 8.31 -6.69 23.42
C PRO A 112 8.40 -7.37 22.04
N ARG A 113 7.96 -8.63 21.93
CA ARG A 113 7.82 -9.33 20.64
C ARG A 113 6.66 -8.78 19.79
N THR A 114 5.52 -8.48 20.41
CA THR A 114 4.36 -7.85 19.74
C THR A 114 4.72 -6.44 19.27
N PHE A 115 5.26 -5.62 20.18
CA PHE A 115 5.66 -4.24 19.92
C PHE A 115 6.67 -4.13 18.77
N ALA A 116 7.76 -4.93 18.80
CA ALA A 116 8.75 -4.96 17.73
C ALA A 116 8.22 -5.54 16.39
N SER A 117 7.12 -6.30 16.42
CA SER A 117 6.41 -6.72 15.20
C SER A 117 5.58 -5.57 14.63
N ARG A 118 4.73 -4.93 15.46
CA ARG A 118 3.89 -3.80 15.03
C ARG A 118 4.75 -2.62 14.56
N GLN A 119 5.86 -2.31 15.25
CA GLN A 119 6.79 -1.26 14.84
C GLN A 119 7.33 -1.47 13.40
N ARG A 120 7.64 -2.71 13.01
CA ARG A 120 8.08 -3.04 11.63
C ARG A 120 6.94 -2.98 10.61
N GLU A 121 5.72 -3.30 11.03
CA GLU A 121 4.52 -3.24 10.19
C GLU A 121 4.16 -1.77 9.89
N LEU A 122 4.07 -0.94 10.93
CA LEU A 122 3.85 0.50 10.83
C LEU A 122 4.94 1.20 10.00
N ALA A 123 6.22 0.85 10.21
CA ALA A 123 7.31 1.39 9.42
C ALA A 123 7.25 0.95 7.93
N ARG A 124 6.75 -0.26 7.64
CA ARG A 124 6.54 -0.73 6.26
C ARG A 124 5.42 0.04 5.58
N ASP A 125 4.29 0.25 6.26
CA ASP A 125 3.14 0.97 5.69
C ASP A 125 3.51 2.42 5.34
N LEU A 126 4.22 3.13 6.24
CA LEU A 126 4.74 4.48 5.98
C LEU A 126 5.66 4.53 4.74
N VAL A 127 6.55 3.54 4.56
CA VAL A 127 7.44 3.47 3.37
C VAL A 127 6.66 3.18 2.09
N ILE A 128 5.63 2.32 2.15
CA ILE A 128 4.74 2.06 1.00
C ILE A 128 3.92 3.31 0.64
N LYS A 129 3.47 4.07 1.64
CA LYS A 129 2.74 5.33 1.47
C LYS A 129 3.61 6.43 0.86
N GLU A 130 4.84 6.57 1.30
CA GLU A 130 5.81 7.50 0.68
C GLU A 130 6.06 7.14 -0.79
N GLN A 131 6.28 5.85 -1.09
CA GLN A 131 6.46 5.38 -2.46
C GLN A 131 5.18 5.54 -3.32
N GLN A 132 3.98 5.47 -2.72
CA GLN A 132 2.73 5.81 -3.39
C GLN A 132 2.67 7.31 -3.73
N ILE A 133 3.13 8.20 -2.83
CA ILE A 133 3.17 9.65 -3.07
C ILE A 133 4.22 9.99 -4.14
N GLU A 134 5.42 9.40 -4.09
CA GLU A 134 6.46 9.57 -5.12
C GLU A 134 5.93 9.15 -6.51
N TYR A 135 5.24 8.00 -6.59
CA TYR A 135 4.59 7.57 -7.82
C TYR A 135 3.52 8.56 -8.31
N LEU A 136 2.63 9.03 -7.43
CA LEU A 136 1.60 10.01 -7.79
C LEU A 136 2.22 11.32 -8.30
N ILE A 137 3.28 11.81 -7.66
CA ILE A 137 4.06 12.97 -8.11
C ILE A 137 4.63 12.72 -9.52
N SER A 138 5.18 11.54 -9.80
CA SER A 138 5.74 11.19 -11.10
C SER A 138 4.71 11.08 -12.24
N VAL A 139 3.43 10.92 -11.90
CA VAL A 139 2.30 10.76 -12.84
C VAL A 139 1.45 12.04 -12.95
N LEU A 140 1.79 13.11 -12.21
CA LEU A 140 1.07 14.38 -12.28
C LEU A 140 1.08 14.97 -13.72
N PRO A 141 -0.10 15.23 -14.32
CA PRO A 141 -0.17 15.71 -15.69
C PRO A 141 0.39 17.13 -15.80
N GLY A 142 1.38 17.32 -16.67
CA GLY A 142 2.00 18.62 -16.95
C GLY A 142 3.31 18.88 -16.21
N ILE A 143 3.78 18.00 -15.30
CA ILE A 143 5.12 18.15 -14.70
C ILE A 143 6.21 18.25 -15.77
N GLY A 144 7.23 19.07 -15.50
CA GLY A 144 8.34 19.32 -16.43
C GLY A 144 8.00 20.15 -17.68
N SER A 145 6.72 20.44 -17.95
CA SER A 145 6.32 21.38 -19.01
C SER A 145 6.14 22.79 -18.45
N SER A 146 6.59 23.81 -19.19
CA SER A 146 6.43 25.20 -18.77
C SER A 146 5.04 25.75 -19.13
N GLU A 147 4.57 26.74 -18.38
CA GLU A 147 3.29 27.43 -18.63
C GLU A 147 3.15 27.89 -20.09
N ALA A 148 4.19 28.49 -20.67
CA ALA A 148 4.21 28.91 -22.07
C ALA A 148 4.12 27.74 -23.08
N GLN A 149 4.62 26.55 -22.74
CA GLN A 149 4.43 25.34 -23.56
C GLN A 149 3.01 24.80 -23.44
N GLN A 150 2.43 24.83 -22.23
CA GLN A 150 1.04 24.44 -21.99
C GLN A 150 0.08 25.38 -22.73
N GLU A 151 0.27 26.70 -22.60
CA GLU A 151 -0.54 27.71 -23.30
C GLU A 151 -0.44 27.58 -24.81
N LYS A 152 0.78 27.42 -25.36
CA LYS A 152 0.97 27.20 -26.80
C LYS A 152 0.21 25.96 -27.27
N ARG A 153 0.27 24.85 -26.52
CA ARG A 153 -0.45 23.61 -26.83
C ARG A 153 -1.98 23.76 -26.71
N ILE A 154 -2.47 24.56 -25.77
CA ILE A 154 -3.89 24.90 -25.65
C ILE A 154 -4.36 25.65 -26.90
N ARG A 155 -3.63 26.70 -27.30
CA ARG A 155 -3.94 27.48 -28.52
C ARG A 155 -3.90 26.64 -29.80
N GLU A 156 -2.99 25.66 -29.88
CA GLU A 156 -2.92 24.69 -30.98
C GLU A 156 -4.16 23.77 -31.01
N LEU A 157 -4.52 23.18 -29.86
CA LEU A 157 -5.71 22.33 -29.73
C LEU A 157 -7.03 23.10 -29.97
N GLU A 158 -7.11 24.38 -29.58
CA GLU A 158 -8.24 25.25 -29.93
C GLU A 158 -8.37 25.46 -31.44
N GLY A 159 -7.25 25.56 -32.17
CA GLY A 159 -7.24 25.64 -33.62
C GLY A 159 -7.72 24.36 -34.28
N GLU A 160 -7.20 23.21 -33.84
CA GLU A 160 -7.62 21.88 -34.31
C GLU A 160 -9.11 21.62 -34.06
N LEU A 161 -9.61 21.96 -32.86
CA LEU A 161 -11.03 21.80 -32.51
C LEU A 161 -11.96 22.59 -33.45
N ARG A 162 -11.64 23.85 -33.77
CA ARG A 162 -12.45 24.68 -34.68
C ARG A 162 -12.56 24.05 -36.07
N LEU A 163 -11.45 23.55 -36.62
CA LEU A 163 -11.43 22.86 -37.91
C LEU A 163 -12.29 21.57 -37.90
N VAL A 164 -12.20 20.79 -36.82
CA VAL A 164 -13.02 19.59 -36.63
C VAL A 164 -14.51 19.93 -36.45
N GLU A 165 -14.84 21.07 -35.84
CA GLU A 165 -16.21 21.57 -35.72
C GLU A 165 -16.78 22.06 -37.06
N GLU A 166 -15.99 22.75 -37.90
CA GLU A 166 -16.38 23.13 -39.26
C GLU A 166 -16.60 21.89 -40.17
N GLU A 167 -15.71 20.90 -40.09
CA GLU A 167 -15.91 19.59 -40.74
C GLU A 167 -17.17 18.88 -40.24
N ARG A 168 -17.45 18.94 -38.94
CA ARG A 168 -18.67 18.36 -38.36
C ARG A 168 -19.92 19.09 -38.85
N GLU A 169 -19.89 20.42 -38.95
CA GLU A 169 -21.04 21.20 -39.39
C GLU A 169 -21.35 20.98 -40.89
N THR A 170 -20.32 20.88 -41.74
CA THR A 170 -20.47 20.54 -43.17
C THR A 170 -21.02 19.12 -43.36
N LYS A 171 -20.47 18.12 -42.65
CA LYS A 171 -21.01 16.74 -42.66
C LYS A 171 -22.46 16.68 -42.19
N ILE A 172 -22.87 17.51 -41.21
CA ILE A 172 -24.27 17.65 -40.78
C ILE A 172 -25.15 18.31 -41.86
N LYS A 173 -24.65 19.33 -42.58
CA LYS A 173 -25.36 19.97 -43.70
C LYS A 173 -25.64 18.97 -44.83
N ASP A 174 -24.66 18.15 -45.19
CA ASP A 174 -24.84 17.12 -46.21
C ASP A 174 -25.74 15.97 -45.75
N LEU A 175 -25.64 15.51 -44.50
CA LEU A 175 -26.59 14.54 -43.93
C LEU A 175 -28.04 15.07 -44.00
N ARG A 176 -28.27 16.34 -43.64
CA ARG A 176 -29.58 17.01 -43.79
C ARG A 176 -30.04 17.13 -45.25
N ARG A 177 -29.13 17.15 -46.23
CA ARG A 177 -29.46 17.15 -47.67
C ARG A 177 -29.80 15.74 -48.16
N LEU A 178 -29.06 14.73 -47.72
CA LEU A 178 -29.28 13.33 -48.06
C LEU A 178 -30.56 12.77 -47.43
N ARG A 179 -30.84 13.15 -46.16
CA ARG A 179 -32.09 12.83 -45.47
C ARG A 179 -33.32 13.32 -46.24
N ARG A 180 -33.34 14.59 -46.66
CA ARG A 180 -34.47 15.14 -47.43
C ARG A 180 -34.70 14.38 -48.74
N ARG A 181 -33.65 14.05 -49.49
CA ARG A 181 -33.74 13.19 -50.69
C ARG A 181 -34.31 11.80 -50.40
N LEU A 182 -34.02 11.22 -49.23
CA LEU A 182 -34.61 9.95 -48.79
C LEU A 182 -36.09 10.12 -48.41
N GLU A 183 -36.46 11.22 -47.76
CA GLU A 183 -37.86 11.57 -47.45
C GLU A 183 -38.67 11.82 -48.74
N ASP A 184 -38.10 12.52 -49.73
CA ASP A 184 -38.69 12.75 -51.05
C ASP A 184 -38.97 11.42 -51.79
N VAL A 185 -37.98 10.51 -51.82
CA VAL A 185 -38.11 9.20 -52.47
C VAL A 185 -39.08 8.29 -51.71
N LEU A 186 -39.06 8.30 -50.38
CA LEU A 186 -39.98 7.50 -49.57
C LEU A 186 -41.43 7.96 -49.77
N GLY A 187 -41.68 9.27 -49.76
CA GLY A 187 -43.00 9.85 -50.04
C GLY A 187 -43.49 9.55 -51.48
N ALA A 188 -42.59 9.56 -52.47
CA ALA A 188 -42.94 9.15 -53.83
C ALA A 188 -43.31 7.66 -53.93
N VAL A 189 -42.63 6.79 -53.18
CA VAL A 189 -42.96 5.35 -53.08
C VAL A 189 -44.29 5.15 -52.33
N GLU A 190 -44.52 5.88 -51.24
CA GLU A 190 -45.77 5.86 -50.48
C GLU A 190 -46.97 6.25 -51.38
N VAL A 191 -46.91 7.41 -52.03
CA VAL A 191 -47.95 7.87 -52.97
C VAL A 191 -48.11 6.90 -54.14
N GLY A 192 -47.02 6.31 -54.66
CA GLY A 192 -47.08 5.29 -55.72
C GLY A 192 -47.74 3.97 -55.31
N ILE A 193 -47.70 3.61 -54.03
CA ILE A 193 -48.32 2.40 -53.46
C ILE A 193 -49.79 2.65 -53.08
N TYR A 194 -50.11 3.81 -52.49
CA TYR A 194 -51.46 4.12 -52.00
C TYR A 194 -52.35 4.78 -53.06
N GLY A 195 -51.80 5.57 -53.98
CA GLY A 195 -52.55 6.26 -55.06
C GLY A 195 -52.92 5.37 -56.26
N ARG A 196 -52.89 4.05 -56.10
CA ARG A 196 -53.16 3.06 -57.16
C ARG A 196 -54.21 2.02 -56.76
N ARG A 197 -55.24 2.47 -56.03
CA ARG A 197 -56.46 1.74 -55.66
C ARG A 197 -57.68 2.61 -55.89
#